data_AF-A0A1R1Y704-F1
#
_entry.id   AF-A0A1R1Y704-F1
#
_cell.length_a   1.000
_cell.length_b   1.000
_cell.length_c   1.000
_cell.angle_alpha   90.00
_cell.angle_beta   90.00
_cell.angle_gamma   90.00
#
_symmetry.space_group_name_H-M   'P 1'
#
loop_
_entity.id
_entity.type
_entity.pdbx_description
1 polymer ?
#
loop_
_entity_poly.entity_id
_entity_poly.type
_entity_poly.pdbx_seq_one_letter_code
_entity_poly.pdbx_strand_id
1 'polypeptide(L)'
;MNRVLLSTRGFATSARGKNREILDLALGRVNEYGWEGSKSISSVCEEMGLSKMAYTMCYKNGTGLIEHFFNKSIAETITATELYKDQLASKR
;
A
#
# COMPACT_ATOMS: atom_id res chain seq x y z
N MET A 1 27.79 -21.96 -20.40
CA MET A 1 26.42 -21.52 -20.07
C MET A 1 26.47 -20.67 -18.81
N ASN A 2 26.58 -19.35 -18.95
CA ASN A 2 26.64 -18.44 -17.79
C ASN A 2 25.22 -18.16 -17.28
N ARG A 3 24.90 -18.67 -16.09
CA ARG A 3 23.69 -18.27 -15.36
C ARG A 3 23.86 -16.84 -14.88
N VAL A 4 23.14 -15.92 -15.52
CA VAL A 4 22.94 -14.56 -15.01
C VAL A 4 22.18 -14.69 -13.69
N LEU A 5 22.88 -14.46 -12.58
CA LEU A 5 22.27 -14.28 -11.26
C LEU A 5 21.49 -12.95 -11.30
N LEU A 6 20.21 -13.02 -11.67
CA LEU A 6 19.30 -11.89 -11.51
C LEU A 6 19.24 -11.53 -10.02
N SER A 7 19.78 -10.35 -9.71
CA SER A 7 19.68 -9.72 -8.40
C SER A 7 18.21 -9.64 -7.98
N THR A 8 17.81 -10.54 -7.08
CA THR A 8 16.47 -10.57 -6.46
C THR A 8 16.18 -9.33 -5.60
N ARG A 9 17.19 -8.50 -5.30
CA ARG A 9 17.03 -7.26 -4.54
C ARG A 9 16.32 -6.15 -5.31
N GLY A 10 16.45 -6.09 -6.64
CA GLY A 10 15.80 -5.06 -7.46
C GLY A 10 14.31 -5.33 -7.73
N PHE A 11 13.91 -6.60 -7.79
CA PHE A 11 12.50 -6.98 -7.96
C PHE A 11 11.67 -6.78 -6.68
N ALA A 12 12.28 -6.98 -5.50
CA ALA A 12 11.58 -6.86 -4.23
C ALA A 12 11.20 -5.40 -3.88
N THR A 13 12.00 -4.42 -4.30
CA THR A 13 11.72 -2.99 -4.08
C THR A 13 10.65 -2.46 -5.03
N SER A 14 10.64 -2.88 -6.31
CA SER A 14 9.57 -2.49 -7.24
C SER A 14 8.22 -3.11 -6.86
N ALA A 15 8.23 -4.35 -6.37
CA ALA A 15 7.03 -5.04 -5.90
C ALA A 15 6.41 -4.38 -4.65
N ARG A 16 7.23 -3.96 -3.66
CA ARG A 16 6.72 -3.24 -2.48
C ARG A 16 6.09 -1.89 -2.83
N GLY A 17 6.70 -1.14 -3.75
CA GLY A 17 6.15 0.13 -4.23
C GLY A 17 4.79 -0.06 -4.92
N LYS A 18 4.71 -1.06 -5.81
CA LYS A 18 3.47 -1.41 -6.51
C LYS A 18 2.37 -1.88 -5.57
N ASN A 19 2.70 -2.67 -4.54
CA ASN A 19 1.71 -3.12 -3.55
C ASN A 19 1.11 -1.95 -2.77
N ARG A 20 1.93 -0.97 -2.39
CA ARG A 20 1.44 0.23 -1.69
C ARG A 20 0.49 1.04 -2.59
N GLU A 21 0.87 1.23 -3.84
CA GLU A 21 0.06 1.93 -4.85
C GLU A 21 -1.31 1.26 -5.04
N ILE A 22 -1.34 -0.08 -5.18
CA ILE A 22 -2.58 -0.86 -5.28
C ILE A 22 -3.46 -0.64 -4.05
N LEU A 23 -2.88 -0.73 -2.85
CA LEU A 23 -3.63 -0.59 -1.61
C LEU A 23 -4.13 0.85 -1.39
N ASP A 24 -3.36 1.86 -1.78
CA ASP A 24 -3.79 3.27 -1.74
C ASP A 24 -4.97 3.54 -2.68
N LEU A 25 -4.92 3.03 -3.91
CA LEU A 25 -6.04 3.12 -4.85
C LEU A 25 -7.26 2.34 -4.37
N ALA A 26 -7.06 1.14 -3.80
CA ALA A 26 -8.12 0.32 -3.28
C ALA A 26 -8.82 0.98 -2.07
N LEU A 27 -8.07 1.69 -1.21
CA LEU A 27 -8.65 2.48 -0.11
C LEU A 27 -9.61 3.56 -0.62
N GLY A 28 -9.29 4.21 -1.74
CA GLY A 28 -10.17 5.18 -2.38
C GLY A 28 -11.52 4.62 -2.81
N ARG A 29 -11.63 3.30 -2.97
CA ARG A 29 -12.84 2.60 -3.43
C ARG A 29 -13.63 1.91 -2.33
N VAL A 30 -13.19 2.03 -1.07
CA VAL A 30 -13.88 1.44 0.07
C VAL A 30 -15.32 1.94 0.19
N ASN A 31 -15.60 3.17 -0.23
CA ASN A 31 -16.96 3.72 -0.24
C ASN A 31 -17.89 3.01 -1.23
N GLU A 32 -17.35 2.43 -2.31
CA GLU A 32 -18.12 1.77 -3.37
C GLU A 32 -18.20 0.25 -3.18
N TYR A 33 -17.09 -0.38 -2.79
CA TYR A 33 -16.98 -1.83 -2.68
C TYR A 33 -16.91 -2.37 -1.25
N GLY A 34 -16.84 -1.49 -0.25
CA GLY A 34 -16.66 -1.84 1.15
C GLY A 34 -15.22 -2.22 1.52
N TRP A 35 -15.07 -2.62 2.79
CA TRP A 35 -13.79 -3.04 3.38
C TRP A 35 -13.39 -4.46 3.03
N GLU A 36 -14.29 -5.24 2.42
CA GLU A 36 -13.96 -6.55 1.90
C GLU A 36 -12.96 -6.35 0.76
N GLY A 37 -11.66 -6.51 1.07
CA GLY A 37 -10.55 -6.21 0.15
C GLY A 37 -10.60 -6.99 -1.16
N SER A 38 -11.53 -7.95 -1.30
CA SER A 38 -11.64 -8.83 -2.44
C SER A 38 -12.08 -8.10 -3.71
N LYS A 39 -13.01 -7.15 -3.60
CA LYS A 39 -13.52 -6.37 -4.74
C LYS A 39 -12.74 -5.08 -5.00
N SER A 40 -12.36 -4.39 -3.93
CA SER A 40 -11.61 -3.13 -4.02
C SER A 40 -10.18 -3.37 -4.54
N ILE A 41 -9.48 -4.42 -4.10
CA ILE A 41 -8.14 -4.74 -4.61
C ILE A 41 -8.20 -5.34 -6.02
N SER A 42 -9.17 -6.25 -6.29
CA SER A 42 -9.26 -6.90 -7.61
C SER A 42 -9.54 -5.90 -8.73
N SER A 43 -10.49 -4.98 -8.51
CA SER A 43 -10.83 -3.93 -9.48
C SER A 43 -9.64 -3.02 -9.80
N VAL A 44 -8.80 -2.70 -8.81
CA VAL A 44 -7.58 -1.92 -9.01
C VAL A 44 -6.53 -2.72 -9.77
N CYS A 45 -6.34 -4.00 -9.44
CA CYS A 45 -5.42 -4.86 -10.18
C CYS A 45 -5.84 -4.99 -11.65
N GLU A 46 -7.13 -5.13 -11.94
CA GLU A 46 -7.66 -5.20 -13.31
C GLU A 46 -7.41 -3.91 -14.09
N GLU A 47 -7.72 -2.75 -13.51
CA GLU A 47 -7.47 -1.44 -14.13
C GLU A 47 -5.99 -1.20 -14.42
N MET A 48 -5.11 -1.63 -13.51
CA MET A 48 -3.66 -1.50 -13.69
C MET A 48 -3.07 -2.57 -14.63
N GLY A 49 -3.87 -3.48 -15.18
CA GLY A 49 -3.41 -4.57 -16.04
C GLY A 49 -2.52 -5.58 -15.30
N LEU A 50 -2.69 -5.72 -13.98
CA LEU A 50 -1.88 -6.58 -13.13
C LEU A 50 -2.43 -7.99 -13.03
N SER A 51 -1.53 -8.95 -12.79
CA SER A 51 -1.91 -10.36 -12.67
C SER A 51 -2.65 -10.65 -11.37
N LYS A 52 -3.40 -11.77 -11.34
CA LYS A 52 -4.03 -12.30 -10.11
C LYS A 52 -3.05 -12.51 -8.95
N MET A 53 -1.76 -12.66 -9.23
CA MET A 53 -0.74 -12.77 -8.18
C MET A 53 -0.59 -11.46 -7.39
N ALA A 54 -0.68 -10.30 -8.06
CA ALA A 54 -0.60 -8.99 -7.41
C ALA A 54 -1.75 -8.80 -6.40
N TYR A 55 -2.94 -9.28 -6.76
CA TYR A 55 -4.10 -9.33 -5.87
C TYR A 55 -3.80 -10.16 -4.61
N THR A 56 -3.30 -11.39 -4.75
CA THR A 56 -3.00 -12.27 -3.59
C THR A 56 -1.95 -11.66 -2.66
N MET A 57 -0.94 -10.99 -3.21
CA MET A 57 0.09 -10.32 -2.40
C MET A 57 -0.47 -9.17 -1.57
N CYS A 58 -1.48 -8.45 -2.08
CA CYS A 58 -2.10 -7.32 -1.41
C CYS A 58 -3.24 -7.74 -0.46
N TYR A 59 -3.99 -8.78 -0.80
CA TYR A 59 -5.17 -9.21 -0.06
C TYR A 59 -4.84 -9.75 1.35
N LYS A 60 -3.69 -10.41 1.54
CA LYS A 60 -3.22 -10.98 2.84
C LYS A 60 -4.37 -11.58 3.67
N ASN A 61 -5.00 -12.66 3.19
CA ASN A 61 -6.11 -13.32 3.89
C ASN A 61 -7.30 -12.40 4.24
N GLY A 62 -7.50 -11.32 3.49
CA GLY A 62 -8.61 -10.37 3.67
C GLY A 62 -8.31 -9.17 4.54
N THR A 63 -7.16 -9.13 5.22
CA THR A 63 -6.81 -8.03 6.14
C THR A 63 -5.90 -6.98 5.52
N GLY A 64 -5.31 -7.24 4.35
CA GLY A 64 -4.26 -6.38 3.81
C GLY A 64 -4.67 -4.92 3.59
N LEU A 65 -5.92 -4.67 3.17
CA LEU A 65 -6.46 -3.32 2.99
C LEU A 65 -6.68 -2.60 4.33
N ILE A 66 -7.18 -3.33 5.33
CA ILE A 66 -7.44 -2.81 6.68
C ILE A 66 -6.10 -2.50 7.38
N GLU A 67 -5.14 -3.41 7.31
CA GLU A 67 -3.78 -3.19 7.81
C GLU A 67 -3.14 -1.95 7.17
N HIS A 68 -3.29 -1.79 5.86
CA HIS A 68 -2.77 -0.63 5.14
C HIS A 68 -3.40 0.68 5.61
N PHE A 69 -4.73 0.70 5.79
CA PHE A 69 -5.44 1.87 6.33
C PHE A 69 -4.92 2.30 7.69
N PHE A 70 -4.80 1.38 8.65
CA PHE A 70 -4.34 1.71 10.00
C PHE A 70 -2.88 2.15 10.00
N ASN A 71 -2.01 1.45 9.27
CA ASN A 71 -0.60 1.83 9.17
C ASN A 71 -0.44 3.24 8.56
N LYS A 72 -1.22 3.55 7.52
CA LYS A 72 -1.22 4.88 6.90
C LYS A 72 -1.73 5.95 7.86
N SER A 73 -2.86 5.71 8.52
CA SER A 73 -3.46 6.65 9.47
C SER A 73 -2.53 6.94 10.66
N ILE A 74 -1.87 5.92 11.20
CA ILE A 74 -0.88 6.07 12.28
C ILE A 74 0.31 6.92 11.81
N ALA A 75 0.86 6.62 10.62
CA ALA A 75 1.98 7.37 10.08
C ALA A 75 1.62 8.86 9.87
N GLU A 76 0.46 9.14 9.27
CA GLU A 76 -0.03 10.51 9.06
C GLU A 76 -0.26 11.24 10.40
N THR A 77 -0.78 10.56 11.41
CA THR A 77 -0.98 11.12 12.76
C THR A 77 0.34 11.47 13.43
N ILE A 78 1.35 10.60 13.32
CA ILE A 78 2.69 10.86 13.85
C ILE A 78 3.30 12.10 13.17
N THR A 79 3.27 12.15 11.83
CA THR A 79 3.81 13.29 11.08
C THR A 79 3.10 14.60 11.43
N ALA A 80 1.77 14.59 11.56
CA ALA A 80 1.02 15.78 11.98
C ALA A 80 1.42 16.24 13.40
N THR A 81 1.67 15.29 14.30
CA THR A 81 2.10 15.59 15.68
C THR A 81 3.51 16.19 15.70
N GLU A 82 4.43 15.69 14.88
CA GLU A 82 5.79 16.22 14.76
C GLU A 82 5.77 17.64 14.20
N LEU A 83 5.04 17.88 13.10
CA LEU A 83 4.87 19.22 12.53
C LEU A 83 4.30 20.21 13.55
N TYR A 84 3.34 19.79 14.36
CA TYR A 84 2.77 20.63 15.41
C TYR A 84 3.79 20.97 16.52
N LYS A 85 4.64 20.03 16.92
CA LYS A 85 5.71 20.28 17.89
C LYS A 85 6.73 21.28 17.36
N ASP A 86 7.11 21.18 16.10
CA ASP A 86 8.05 22.10 15.46
C ASP A 86 7.48 23.53 15.37
N GLN A 87 6.19 23.65 15.03
CA GLN A 87 5.49 24.93 15.05
C GLN A 87 5.45 25.56 16.45
N LEU A 88 5.26 24.78 17.50
CA LEU A 88 5.31 25.28 18.88
C LEU A 88 6.72 25.70 19.29
N ALA A 89 7.75 24.96 18.86
CA ALA A 89 9.14 25.28 19.14
C ALA A 89 9.59 26.58 18.44
N SER A 90 9.16 26.81 17.20
CA SER A 90 9.48 28.03 16.43
C SER A 90 8.77 29.30 16.91
N LYS A 91 7.76 29.18 17.78
CA LYS A 91 7.02 30.31 18.38
C LYS A 91 7.59 30.77 19.73
N ARG A 92 8.64 30.11 20.24
CA ARG A 92 9.37 30.49 21.46
C ARG A 92 10.66 31.21 21.11
#